data_AF-A0A1Z4EIA3-F1
#
_entry.id   AF-A0A1Z4EIA3-F1
#
_cell.length_a   1.000
_cell.length_b   1.000
_cell.length_c   1.000
_cell.angle_alpha   90.00
_cell.angle_beta   90.00
_cell.angle_gamma   90.00
#
_symmetry.space_group_name_H-M   'P 1'
#
loop_
_entity.id
_entity.type
_entity.pdbx_description
1 polymer ?
#
loop_
_entity_poly.entity_id
_entity_poly.type
_entity_poly.pdbx_seq_one_letter_code
_entity_poly.pdbx_strand_id
1 'polypeptide(L)'
;MVSDTDIEQADGALSYAWPLADGLFEVLCLDYPDVVRFVTTSRLAGQDIDRMRETARRNTAAEPIQGVEAVEDDGGDVQWLYGASSFVASKILDLQALVGQYIPEPSHGVVIGVPNRNHLFLHAVTTSKRMLAAINLMSSVCPAFCKEYPGPINGNLYYWKDGVLQRISREAPETGQVYVEFSGAIGTALAELPD
;
A
#
# COMPACT_ATOMS: atom_id res chain seq x y z
N MET A 1 -7.52 -6.19 -16.71
CA MET A 1 -6.11 -6.04 -16.30
C MET A 1 -5.78 -4.60 -16.56
N VAL A 2 -5.71 -3.79 -15.51
CA VAL A 2 -5.42 -2.36 -15.66
C VAL A 2 -3.89 -2.25 -15.66
N SER A 3 -3.31 -1.93 -16.81
CA SER A 3 -1.87 -1.89 -17.05
C SER A 3 -1.28 -0.54 -16.59
N ASP A 4 0.04 -0.42 -16.43
CA ASP A 4 0.72 0.87 -16.19
C ASP A 4 0.31 1.96 -17.22
N THR A 5 -0.07 1.53 -18.42
CA THR A 5 -0.65 2.37 -19.49
C THR A 5 -1.97 3.03 -19.10
N ASP A 6 -2.76 2.46 -18.21
CA ASP A 6 -4.07 3.02 -17.80
C ASP A 6 -3.93 4.14 -16.75
N ILE A 7 -2.77 4.22 -16.07
CA ILE A 7 -2.40 5.37 -15.24
C ILE A 7 -1.76 6.46 -16.12
N GLU A 8 -0.97 6.09 -17.14
CA GLU A 8 -0.50 7.01 -18.18
C GLU A 8 -1.61 7.54 -19.11
N GLN A 9 -2.77 6.87 -19.20
CA GLN A 9 -3.98 7.36 -19.89
C GLN A 9 -4.90 8.23 -19.01
N ALA A 10 -4.46 8.65 -17.82
CA ALA A 10 -5.06 9.78 -17.12
C ALA A 10 -4.54 11.10 -17.71
N ASP A 11 -4.94 11.40 -18.95
CA ASP A 11 -4.69 12.65 -19.68
C ASP A 11 -5.26 13.87 -18.92
N GLY A 12 -4.52 14.36 -17.90
CA GLY A 12 -4.93 15.41 -16.96
C GLY A 12 -6.11 15.06 -16.04
N ALA A 13 -6.75 13.90 -16.21
CA ALA A 13 -8.00 13.55 -15.54
C ALA A 13 -7.87 13.41 -14.01
N LEU A 14 -6.67 13.09 -13.51
CA LEU A 14 -6.37 12.97 -12.07
C LEU A 14 -5.17 13.85 -11.69
N SER A 15 -5.00 15.00 -12.34
CA SER A 15 -3.86 15.91 -12.11
C SER A 15 -3.75 16.44 -10.67
N TYR A 16 -4.79 16.26 -9.85
CA TYR A 16 -4.78 16.61 -8.43
C TYR A 16 -4.19 15.51 -7.51
N ALA A 17 -3.92 14.31 -8.03
CA ALA A 17 -3.52 13.16 -7.24
C ALA A 17 -2.37 13.49 -6.27
N TRP A 18 -2.50 13.06 -5.02
CA TRP A 18 -1.50 13.35 -4.00
C TRP A 18 -0.52 12.17 -3.90
N PRO A 19 0.80 12.39 -4.08
CA PRO A 19 1.78 11.32 -3.89
C PRO A 19 1.84 10.91 -2.42
N LEU A 20 1.85 9.60 -2.17
CA LEU A 20 2.09 9.01 -0.85
C LEU A 20 3.51 8.45 -0.75
N ALA A 21 3.95 7.80 -1.82
CA ALA A 21 5.30 7.30 -2.05
C ALA A 21 5.52 7.17 -3.55
N ASP A 22 6.74 6.87 -3.99
CA ASP A 22 7.03 6.64 -5.40
C ASP A 22 6.11 5.55 -5.97
N GLY A 23 5.34 5.89 -7.02
CA GLY A 23 4.42 4.96 -7.67
C GLY A 23 3.13 4.67 -6.88
N LEU A 24 2.84 5.43 -5.81
CA LEU A 24 1.62 5.28 -5.02
C LEU A 24 0.98 6.64 -4.75
N PHE A 25 -0.28 6.78 -5.15
CA PHE A 25 -1.02 8.04 -5.09
C PHE A 25 -2.36 7.87 -4.38
N GLU A 26 -2.75 8.91 -3.66
CA GLU A 26 -4.11 9.11 -3.18
C GLU A 26 -4.92 9.86 -4.24
N VAL A 27 -6.13 9.37 -4.49
CA VAL A 27 -7.10 9.97 -5.40
C VAL A 27 -8.49 9.93 -4.76
N LEU A 28 -9.38 10.83 -5.19
CA LEU A 28 -10.76 10.84 -4.72
C LEU A 28 -11.60 9.85 -5.51
N CYS A 29 -12.45 9.11 -4.80
CA CYS A 29 -13.38 8.16 -5.38
C CYS A 29 -14.79 8.43 -4.88
N LEU A 30 -15.77 8.12 -5.72
CA LEU A 30 -17.17 7.97 -5.33
C LEU A 30 -17.51 6.50 -5.31
N ASP A 31 -18.08 6.07 -4.20
CA ASP A 31 -18.61 4.72 -4.02
C ASP A 31 -20.09 4.69 -4.42
N TYR A 32 -20.41 3.89 -5.43
CA TYR A 32 -21.77 3.61 -5.87
C TYR A 32 -22.11 2.16 -5.55
N PRO A 33 -23.39 1.77 -5.45
CA PRO A 33 -23.79 0.42 -5.03
C PRO A 33 -23.05 -0.73 -5.71
N ASP A 34 -22.72 -0.58 -7.00
CA ASP A 34 -22.08 -1.62 -7.81
C ASP A 34 -20.65 -1.29 -8.25
N VAL A 35 -20.17 -0.06 -8.04
CA VAL A 35 -18.91 0.40 -8.63
C VAL A 35 -18.29 1.58 -7.88
N VAL A 36 -16.96 1.55 -7.73
CA VAL A 36 -16.17 2.71 -7.32
C VAL A 36 -15.67 3.44 -8.56
N ARG A 37 -15.81 4.77 -8.60
CA ARG A 37 -15.31 5.61 -9.71
C ARG A 37 -14.41 6.72 -9.20
N PHE A 38 -13.31 6.96 -9.89
CA PHE A 38 -12.47 8.13 -9.63
C PHE A 38 -13.22 9.43 -9.91
N VAL A 39 -12.98 10.44 -9.08
CA VAL A 39 -13.42 11.81 -9.35
C VAL A 39 -12.38 12.47 -10.24
N THR A 40 -12.80 13.00 -11.39
CA THR A 40 -11.88 13.66 -12.32
C THR A 40 -11.58 15.09 -11.90
N THR A 41 -10.42 15.64 -12.30
CA THR A 41 -10.04 17.05 -12.11
C THR A 41 -11.14 18.00 -12.58
N SER A 42 -11.75 17.71 -13.73
CA SER A 42 -12.85 18.52 -14.28
C SER A 42 -14.09 18.55 -13.38
N ARG A 43 -14.39 17.47 -12.64
CA ARG A 43 -15.49 17.42 -11.67
C ARG A 43 -15.18 18.15 -10.37
N LEU A 44 -13.90 18.35 -10.06
CA LEU A 44 -13.44 19.09 -8.88
C LEU A 44 -13.33 20.60 -9.13
N ALA A 45 -13.51 21.06 -10.37
CA ALA A 45 -13.42 22.47 -10.70
C ALA A 45 -14.44 23.30 -9.88
N GLY A 46 -13.93 24.28 -9.14
CA GLY A 46 -14.73 25.14 -8.26
C GLY A 46 -15.16 24.51 -6.93
N GLN A 47 -14.69 23.30 -6.61
CA GLN A 47 -14.92 22.64 -5.33
C GLN A 47 -13.77 22.90 -4.35
N ASP A 48 -14.05 22.76 -3.06
CA ASP A 48 -13.04 22.76 -2.00
C ASP A 48 -12.42 21.35 -1.90
N ILE A 49 -11.35 21.14 -2.68
CA ILE A 49 -10.71 19.82 -2.82
C ILE A 49 -10.09 19.33 -1.50
N ASP A 50 -9.56 20.22 -0.68
CA ASP A 50 -8.92 19.85 0.59
C ASP A 50 -9.97 19.35 1.59
N ARG A 51 -11.11 20.04 1.68
CA ARG A 51 -12.24 19.58 2.51
C ARG A 51 -12.82 18.26 2.00
N MET A 52 -12.88 18.06 0.69
CA MET A 52 -13.29 16.79 0.10
C MET A 52 -12.32 15.66 0.45
N ARG A 53 -11.01 15.92 0.37
CA ARG A 53 -9.96 14.96 0.76
C ARG A 53 -10.05 14.59 2.24
N GLU A 54 -10.21 15.57 3.12
CA GLU A 54 -10.40 15.31 4.55
C GLU A 54 -11.64 14.44 4.81
N THR A 55 -12.75 14.74 4.14
CA THR A 55 -13.99 13.96 4.27
C THR A 55 -13.81 12.55 3.72
N ALA A 56 -13.16 12.39 2.57
CA ALA A 56 -12.86 11.08 1.98
C ALA A 56 -11.97 10.23 2.90
N ARG A 57 -10.93 10.82 3.50
CA ARG A 57 -10.07 10.14 4.49
C ARG A 57 -10.84 9.70 5.72
N ARG A 58 -11.76 10.53 6.24
CA ARG A 58 -12.64 10.13 7.36
C ARG A 58 -13.55 8.96 6.97
N ASN A 59 -14.09 8.95 5.76
CA ASN A 59 -14.93 7.85 5.29
C ASN A 59 -14.14 6.55 5.18
N THR A 60 -12.98 6.56 4.52
CA THR A 60 -12.14 5.36 4.38
C THR A 60 -11.53 4.90 5.71
N ALA A 61 -11.28 5.81 6.65
CA ALA A 61 -10.89 5.47 8.01
C ALA A 61 -12.00 4.72 8.79
N ALA A 62 -13.27 4.98 8.48
CA ALA A 62 -14.41 4.28 9.10
C ALA A 62 -14.72 2.90 8.49
N GLU A 63 -14.19 2.60 7.29
CA GLU A 63 -14.42 1.31 6.62
C GLU A 63 -13.89 0.12 7.43
N PRO A 64 -14.62 -1.00 7.54
CA PRO A 64 -14.18 -2.13 8.34
C PRO A 64 -13.07 -2.92 7.64
N ILE A 65 -12.06 -3.32 8.42
CA ILE A 65 -11.22 -4.49 8.09
C ILE A 65 -11.97 -5.71 8.62
N GLN A 66 -12.27 -6.67 7.74
CA GLN A 66 -13.08 -7.83 8.11
C GLN A 66 -12.27 -8.92 8.79
N GLY A 67 -11.00 -9.06 8.42
CA GLY A 67 -10.14 -10.09 8.97
C GLY A 67 -8.67 -9.74 8.88
N VAL A 68 -7.91 -10.44 9.71
CA VAL A 68 -6.45 -10.49 9.68
C VAL A 68 -6.06 -11.95 9.61
N GLU A 69 -5.27 -12.31 8.61
CA GLU A 69 -4.67 -13.63 8.48
C GLU A 69 -3.16 -13.53 8.70
N ALA A 70 -2.61 -14.37 9.58
CA ALA A 70 -1.16 -14.45 9.77
C ALA A 70 -0.60 -15.51 8.82
N VAL A 71 0.30 -15.09 7.94
CA VAL A 71 0.98 -15.97 6.99
C VAL A 71 2.44 -16.06 7.41
N GLU A 72 2.87 -17.27 7.75
CA GLU A 72 4.24 -17.58 8.12
C GLU A 72 4.90 -18.45 7.04
N ASP A 73 6.04 -18.01 6.52
CA ASP A 73 6.86 -18.79 5.59
C ASP A 73 8.35 -18.50 5.80
N ASP A 74 9.16 -19.56 5.89
CA ASP A 74 10.61 -19.54 6.11
C ASP A 74 11.11 -18.51 7.17
N GLY A 75 10.31 -18.32 8.23
CA GLY A 75 10.61 -17.40 9.33
C GLY A 75 10.16 -15.95 9.13
N GLY A 76 9.59 -15.59 7.97
CA GLY A 76 8.86 -14.35 7.74
C GLY A 76 7.42 -14.49 8.20
N ASP A 77 6.91 -13.50 8.94
CA ASP A 77 5.53 -13.41 9.43
C ASP A 77 4.84 -12.17 8.88
N VAL A 78 3.82 -12.35 8.03
CA VAL A 78 3.10 -11.25 7.39
C VAL A 78 1.64 -11.30 7.81
N GLN A 79 1.12 -10.18 8.29
CA GLN A 79 -0.31 -10.00 8.54
C GLN A 79 -1.00 -9.54 7.25
N TRP A 80 -1.98 -10.30 6.79
CA TRP A 80 -2.84 -9.95 5.67
C TRP A 80 -4.16 -9.41 6.19
N LEU A 81 -4.33 -8.11 6.03
CA LEU A 81 -5.57 -7.40 6.36
C LEU A 81 -6.45 -7.43 5.11
N TYR A 82 -7.69 -7.86 5.27
CA TYR A 82 -8.61 -7.99 4.14
C TYR A 82 -10.05 -7.63 4.49
N GLY A 83 -10.85 -7.41 3.44
CA GLY A 83 -12.29 -7.24 3.57
C GLY A 83 -13.00 -6.97 2.25
N ALA A 84 -14.32 -7.14 2.26
CA ALA A 84 -15.20 -6.89 1.12
C ALA A 84 -15.23 -5.41 0.70
N SER A 85 -14.92 -4.48 1.61
CA SER A 85 -14.81 -3.06 1.29
C SER A 85 -13.70 -2.82 0.28
N SER A 86 -14.02 -2.09 -0.79
CA SER A 86 -13.05 -1.67 -1.81
C SER A 86 -12.04 -0.62 -1.31
N PHE A 87 -12.10 -0.26 -0.03
CA PHE A 87 -11.27 0.77 0.58
C PHE A 87 -10.38 0.24 1.71
N VAL A 88 -10.23 -1.08 1.87
CA VAL A 88 -9.27 -1.66 2.83
C VAL A 88 -7.86 -1.12 2.57
N ALA A 89 -7.43 -1.07 1.31
CA ALA A 89 -6.13 -0.50 0.96
C ALA A 89 -5.98 0.99 1.34
N SER A 90 -7.08 1.73 1.42
CA SER A 90 -7.05 3.15 1.79
C SER A 90 -6.65 3.39 3.25
N LYS A 91 -6.55 2.35 4.08
CA LYS A 91 -5.99 2.48 5.44
C LYS A 91 -4.52 2.89 5.43
N ILE A 92 -3.81 2.73 4.31
CA ILE A 92 -2.44 3.27 4.14
C ILE A 92 -2.39 4.80 4.21
N LEU A 93 -3.52 5.49 4.07
CA LEU A 93 -3.58 6.95 4.17
C LEU A 93 -3.31 7.45 5.60
N ASP A 94 -3.49 6.59 6.60
CA ASP A 94 -3.18 6.87 8.01
C ASP A 94 -2.38 5.70 8.60
N LEU A 95 -1.10 5.63 8.22
CA LEU A 95 -0.20 4.57 8.68
C LEU A 95 0.06 4.63 10.18
N GLN A 96 0.01 5.80 10.80
CA GLN A 96 0.16 5.91 12.25
C GLN A 96 -0.98 5.17 12.96
N ALA A 97 -2.23 5.38 12.53
CA ALA A 97 -3.38 4.67 13.08
C ALA A 97 -3.36 3.18 12.73
N LEU A 98 -3.06 2.82 11.48
CA LEU A 98 -3.02 1.43 11.03
C LEU A 98 -1.95 0.63 11.78
N VAL A 99 -0.72 1.13 11.81
CA VAL A 99 0.39 0.46 12.49
C VAL A 99 0.13 0.39 13.99
N GLY A 100 -0.33 1.48 14.61
CA GLY A 100 -0.67 1.48 16.04
C GLY A 100 -1.77 0.47 16.43
N GLN A 101 -2.62 0.07 15.49
CA GLN A 101 -3.67 -0.93 15.73
C GLN A 101 -3.18 -2.38 15.54
N TYR A 102 -2.36 -2.64 14.53
CA TYR A 102 -2.02 -4.01 14.11
C TYR A 102 -0.60 -4.46 14.45
N ILE A 103 0.29 -3.51 14.73
CA ILE A 103 1.70 -3.74 15.03
C ILE A 103 1.99 -3.15 16.42
N PRO A 104 1.98 -3.97 17.49
CA PRO A 104 2.13 -3.49 18.87
C PRO A 104 3.46 -2.77 19.12
N GLU A 105 4.53 -3.16 18.41
CA GLU A 105 5.88 -2.62 18.60
C GLU A 105 6.55 -2.36 17.23
N PRO A 106 6.28 -1.22 16.58
CA PRO A 106 6.84 -0.88 15.27
C PRO A 106 8.22 -0.20 15.38
N SER A 107 9.04 -0.57 16.36
CA SER A 107 10.27 0.14 16.74
C SER A 107 11.30 0.27 15.61
N HIS A 108 11.35 -0.73 14.71
CA HIS A 108 12.20 -0.71 13.53
C HIS A 108 11.44 -0.51 12.22
N GLY A 109 10.19 -0.02 12.30
CA GLY A 109 9.33 0.22 11.15
C GLY A 109 8.55 -1.02 10.69
N VAL A 110 7.88 -0.88 9.54
CA VAL A 110 6.96 -1.88 8.98
C VAL A 110 7.17 -2.00 7.48
N VAL A 111 7.28 -3.22 6.97
CA VAL A 111 7.21 -3.51 5.53
C VAL A 111 5.75 -3.68 5.14
N ILE A 112 5.33 -3.00 4.07
CA ILE A 112 3.95 -2.86 3.65
C ILE A 112 3.80 -3.26 2.18
N GLY A 113 2.75 -4.03 1.88
CA GLY A 113 2.32 -4.36 0.52
C GLY A 113 0.88 -3.89 0.28
N VAL A 114 0.61 -3.34 -0.91
CA VAL A 114 -0.72 -2.81 -1.29
C VAL A 114 -1.13 -3.35 -2.66
N PRO A 115 -1.35 -4.67 -2.79
CA PRO A 115 -1.50 -5.30 -4.11
C PRO A 115 -2.78 -4.91 -4.82
N ASN A 116 -3.88 -4.78 -4.08
CA ASN A 116 -5.19 -4.42 -4.61
C ASN A 116 -6.01 -3.71 -3.53
N ARG A 117 -7.13 -3.12 -3.95
CA ARG A 117 -7.97 -2.25 -3.10
C ARG A 117 -8.57 -2.93 -1.86
N ASN A 118 -8.63 -4.26 -1.83
CA ASN A 118 -9.26 -5.07 -0.78
C ASN A 118 -8.25 -5.65 0.22
N HIS A 119 -6.94 -5.51 -0.01
CA HIS A 119 -5.89 -6.16 0.79
C HIS A 119 -4.77 -5.19 1.17
N LEU A 120 -4.26 -5.35 2.39
CA LEU A 120 -3.03 -4.73 2.88
C LEU A 120 -2.19 -5.79 3.58
N PHE A 121 -0.90 -5.82 3.28
CA PHE A 121 0.04 -6.73 3.93
C PHE A 121 0.99 -5.95 4.81
N LEU A 122 1.18 -6.38 6.05
CA LEU A 122 2.02 -5.73 7.03
C LEU A 122 3.00 -6.73 7.62
N HIS A 123 4.27 -6.35 7.75
CA HIS A 123 5.27 -7.09 8.49
C HIS A 123 6.01 -6.15 9.44
N ALA A 124 5.99 -6.47 10.74
CA ALA A 124 6.73 -5.75 11.75
C ALA A 124 8.23 -6.06 11.63
N VAL A 125 9.04 -5.03 11.41
CA VAL A 125 10.49 -5.20 11.33
C VAL A 125 11.04 -5.40 12.75
N THR A 126 11.66 -6.54 13.00
CA THR A 126 12.12 -6.95 14.34
C THR A 126 13.56 -7.48 14.36
N THR A 127 13.94 -8.26 13.36
CA THR A 127 15.30 -8.78 13.14
C THR A 127 15.62 -8.71 11.65
N SER A 128 16.91 -8.71 11.30
CA SER A 128 17.36 -8.70 9.91
C SER A 128 16.88 -9.95 9.18
N LYS A 129 16.95 -11.13 9.83
CA LYS A 129 16.50 -12.40 9.24
C LYS A 129 15.01 -12.41 8.93
N ARG A 130 14.15 -12.03 9.89
CA ARG A 130 12.69 -12.05 9.69
C ARG A 130 12.25 -11.02 8.66
N MET A 131 12.89 -9.85 8.66
CA MET A 131 12.67 -8.81 7.66
C MET A 131 12.98 -9.31 6.24
N LEU A 132 14.14 -9.95 6.03
CA LEU A 132 14.52 -10.49 4.72
C LEU A 132 13.57 -11.61 4.26
N ALA A 133 13.19 -12.51 5.18
CA ALA A 133 12.23 -13.58 4.89
C ALA A 133 10.86 -13.02 4.47
N ALA A 134 10.34 -12.03 5.22
CA ALA A 134 9.07 -11.39 4.89
C ALA A 134 9.13 -10.62 3.56
N ILE A 135 10.22 -9.90 3.28
CA ILE A 135 10.42 -9.23 1.99
C ILE A 135 10.43 -10.22 0.83
N ASN A 136 11.09 -11.38 0.98
CA ASN A 136 11.10 -12.43 -0.04
C ASN A 136 9.69 -12.97 -0.28
N LEU A 137 8.96 -13.31 0.79
CA LEU A 137 7.56 -13.75 0.71
C LEU A 137 6.69 -12.70 -0.01
N MET A 138 6.68 -11.47 0.49
CA MET A 138 5.84 -10.39 -0.03
C MET A 138 6.20 -9.99 -1.47
N SER A 139 7.48 -10.09 -1.85
CA SER A 139 7.93 -9.82 -3.23
C SER A 139 7.36 -10.83 -4.24
N SER A 140 6.97 -12.02 -3.79
CA SER A 140 6.27 -12.99 -4.65
C SER A 140 4.75 -12.78 -4.62
N VAL A 141 4.17 -12.55 -3.43
CA VAL A 141 2.73 -12.55 -3.24
C VAL A 141 2.09 -11.24 -3.71
N CYS A 142 2.71 -10.08 -3.47
CA CYS A 142 2.12 -8.79 -3.86
C CYS A 142 1.87 -8.69 -5.39
N PRO A 143 2.85 -9.00 -6.27
CA PRO A 143 2.61 -9.01 -7.70
C PRO A 143 1.53 -10.02 -8.12
N ALA A 144 1.51 -11.21 -7.51
CA ALA A 144 0.48 -12.22 -7.79
C ALA A 144 -0.92 -11.70 -7.44
N PHE A 145 -1.11 -11.16 -6.24
CA PHE A 145 -2.39 -10.58 -5.82
C PHE A 145 -2.81 -9.40 -6.68
N CYS A 146 -1.85 -8.58 -7.14
CA CYS A 146 -2.12 -7.47 -8.04
C CYS A 146 -2.63 -7.96 -9.42
N LYS A 147 -2.15 -9.11 -9.89
CA LYS A 147 -2.52 -9.68 -11.20
C LYS A 147 -3.83 -10.49 -11.14
N GLU A 148 -4.05 -11.19 -10.04
CA GLU A 148 -5.13 -12.18 -9.91
C GLU A 148 -6.45 -11.59 -9.39
N TYR A 149 -6.39 -10.54 -8.56
CA TYR A 149 -7.57 -9.97 -7.90
C TYR A 149 -8.03 -8.65 -8.55
N PRO A 150 -9.34 -8.35 -8.50
CA PRO A 150 -9.86 -7.11 -9.05
C PRO A 150 -9.40 -5.88 -8.26
N GLY A 151 -9.35 -4.73 -8.94
CA GLY A 151 -8.94 -3.46 -8.33
C GLY A 151 -7.44 -3.42 -8.00
N PRO A 152 -6.55 -3.71 -8.97
CA PRO A 152 -5.12 -3.66 -8.75
C PRO A 152 -4.68 -2.26 -8.31
N ILE A 153 -3.66 -2.22 -7.45
CA ILE A 153 -2.96 -0.97 -7.11
C ILE A 153 -1.53 -1.07 -7.64
N ASN A 154 -0.66 -1.86 -7.00
CA ASN A 154 0.61 -2.29 -7.57
C ASN A 154 1.25 -3.43 -6.76
N GLY A 155 2.18 -4.16 -7.37
CA GLY A 155 2.95 -5.23 -6.71
C GLY A 155 4.16 -4.75 -5.88
N ASN A 156 4.35 -3.44 -5.70
CA ASN A 156 5.53 -2.92 -5.01
C ASN A 156 5.39 -3.08 -3.49
N LEU A 157 6.55 -3.13 -2.84
CA LEU A 157 6.70 -3.09 -1.39
C LEU A 157 7.16 -1.71 -0.96
N TYR A 158 6.72 -1.34 0.23
CA TYR A 158 7.04 -0.08 0.87
C TYR A 158 7.57 -0.35 2.28
N TYR A 159 8.37 0.56 2.78
CA TYR A 159 8.85 0.57 4.16
C TYR A 159 8.38 1.84 4.83
N TRP A 160 7.74 1.70 5.97
CA TRP A 160 7.29 2.81 6.79
C TRP A 160 8.06 2.87 8.10
N LYS A 161 8.54 4.06 8.45
CA LYS A 161 9.09 4.37 9.78
C LYS A 161 8.89 5.85 10.07
N ASP A 162 8.42 6.16 11.28
CA ASP A 162 8.29 7.53 11.81
C ASP A 162 7.59 8.51 10.85
N GLY A 163 6.48 8.08 10.24
CA GLY A 163 5.66 8.91 9.35
C GLY A 163 6.16 8.98 7.90
N VAL A 164 7.29 8.36 7.58
CA VAL A 164 7.85 8.34 6.21
C VAL A 164 7.56 7.00 5.57
N LEU A 165 6.94 7.01 4.39
CA LEU A 165 6.72 5.84 3.55
C LEU A 165 7.67 5.88 2.35
N GLN A 166 8.55 4.88 2.24
CA GLN A 166 9.52 4.75 1.15
C GLN A 166 9.18 3.52 0.32
N ARG A 167 9.13 3.63 -1.02
CA ARG A 167 9.08 2.44 -1.88
C ARG A 167 10.43 1.72 -1.83
N ILE A 168 10.42 0.40 -1.63
CA ILE A 168 11.63 -0.42 -1.49
C ILE A 168 11.74 -1.50 -2.55
N SER A 169 10.70 -1.73 -3.36
CA SER A 169 10.78 -2.67 -4.47
C SER A 169 10.20 -2.12 -5.76
N ARG A 170 10.63 -2.74 -6.86
CA ARG A 170 10.13 -2.49 -8.21
C ARG A 170 10.10 -3.80 -8.99
N GLU A 171 9.04 -4.02 -9.76
CA GLU A 171 8.98 -5.08 -10.76
C GLU A 171 9.63 -4.59 -12.06
N ALA A 172 10.52 -5.37 -12.65
CA ALA A 172 11.05 -5.08 -13.98
C ALA A 172 9.98 -5.42 -15.03
N PRO A 173 9.53 -4.45 -15.84
CA PRO A 173 8.39 -4.65 -16.75
C PRO A 173 8.56 -5.82 -17.73
N GLU A 174 9.79 -6.07 -18.18
CA GLU A 174 10.05 -7.08 -19.21
C GLU A 174 10.14 -8.51 -18.68
N THR A 175 10.56 -8.70 -17.42
CA THR A 175 10.83 -10.02 -16.86
C THR A 175 9.87 -10.42 -15.75
N GLY A 176 9.14 -9.45 -15.18
CA GLY A 176 8.36 -9.64 -13.97
C GLY A 176 9.22 -9.89 -12.72
N GLN A 177 10.55 -9.74 -12.83
CA GLN A 177 11.44 -9.92 -11.70
C GLN A 177 11.32 -8.74 -10.74
N VAL A 178 11.12 -9.03 -9.46
CA VAL A 178 11.09 -8.02 -8.40
C VAL A 178 12.50 -7.77 -7.90
N TYR A 179 12.89 -6.49 -7.88
CA TYR A 179 14.12 -5.99 -7.30
C TYR A 179 13.79 -5.25 -6.02
N VAL A 180 14.52 -5.55 -4.95
CA VAL A 180 14.40 -4.84 -3.66
C VAL A 180 15.65 -3.98 -3.47
N GLU A 181 15.43 -2.70 -3.14
CA GLU A 181 16.47 -1.72 -2.90
C GLU A 181 16.61 -1.45 -1.40
N PHE A 182 17.73 -1.88 -0.83
CA PHE A 182 18.09 -1.61 0.57
C PHE A 182 18.88 -0.31 0.70
N SER A 183 18.23 0.81 0.34
CA SER A 183 18.79 2.17 0.45
C SER A 183 17.89 3.04 1.33
N GLY A 184 18.39 4.19 1.79
CA GLY A 184 17.60 5.12 2.61
C GLY A 184 17.20 4.55 3.98
N ALA A 185 15.94 4.73 4.37
CA ALA A 185 15.45 4.39 5.71
C ALA A 185 15.49 2.88 5.98
N ILE A 186 15.14 2.06 4.98
CA ILE A 186 15.17 0.60 5.12
C ILE A 186 16.60 0.06 5.25
N GLY A 187 17.56 0.61 4.50
CA GLY A 187 18.97 0.23 4.60
C GLY A 187 19.58 0.60 5.94
N THR A 188 19.19 1.76 6.50
CA THR A 188 19.59 2.18 7.84
C THR A 188 19.02 1.24 8.90
N ALA A 189 17.74 0.89 8.81
CA ALA A 189 17.11 -0.05 9.73
C ALA A 189 17.80 -1.43 9.68
N LEU A 190 18.07 -1.96 8.49
CA LEU A 190 18.74 -3.25 8.33
C LEU A 190 20.10 -3.30 9.03
N ALA A 191 20.87 -2.20 9.02
CA ALA A 191 22.17 -2.11 9.68
C ALA A 191 22.09 -2.04 11.22
N GLU A 192 20.94 -1.64 11.77
CA GLU A 192 20.71 -1.51 13.22
C GLU A 192 20.02 -2.74 13.83
N LEU A 193 19.46 -3.61 12.99
CA LEU A 193 18.70 -4.77 13.45
C LEU A 193 19.60 -5.87 14.02
N PRO A 194 19.15 -6.54 15.08
CA PRO A 194 19.75 -7.82 15.46
C PRO A 194 19.49 -8.87 14.35
N ASP A 195 20.36 -9.87 14.29
CA ASP A 195 20.22 -11.01 13.38
C ASP A 195 18.95 -11.84 13.63
#